data_AF-A0AAV7J0Y9-F1
#
_entry.id   AF-A0AAV7J0Y9-F1
#
_cell.length_a   1.000
_cell.length_b   1.000
_cell.length_c   1.000
_cell.angle_alpha   90.00
_cell.angle_beta   90.00
_cell.angle_gamma   90.00
#
_symmetry.space_group_name_H-M   'P 1'
#
loop_
_entity.id
_entity.type
_entity.pdbx_description
1 polymer ?
#
loop_
_entity_poly.entity_id
_entity_poly.type
_entity_poly.pdbx_seq_one_letter_code
_entity_poly.pdbx_strand_id
1 'polypeptide(L)'
;MESKINLRDYTIPAIEERIKELLKRRVNRTDGIPVERAKEKLAKYKEYRKERQDSLGTVHRHVLEVVAFILDTDVASLEEGLLDKEEYLDVFQEFFTQGGRRAVIIHYQPMSPPPVGI
;
A
#
# COMPACT_ATOMS: atom_id res chain seq x y z
N MET A 1 37.94 14.53 -27.06
CA MET A 1 36.51 14.52 -26.68
C MET A 1 36.27 15.77 -25.85
N GLU A 2 35.84 16.86 -26.48
CA GLU A 2 35.56 18.12 -25.78
C GLU A 2 34.12 18.08 -25.24
N SER A 3 33.99 18.11 -23.91
CA SER A 3 32.72 18.27 -23.24
C SER A 3 32.21 19.70 -23.48
N LYS A 4 31.15 19.85 -24.27
CA LYS A 4 30.43 21.13 -24.42
C LYS A 4 29.88 21.55 -23.06
N ILE A 5 30.53 22.50 -22.40
CA ILE A 5 30.01 23.18 -21.23
C ILE A 5 28.82 24.02 -21.73
N ASN A 6 27.61 23.61 -21.35
CA ASN A 6 26.38 24.27 -21.75
C ASN A 6 26.20 25.52 -20.87
N LEU A 7 26.87 26.62 -21.24
CA LEU A 7 26.79 27.89 -20.53
C LEU A 7 25.36 28.44 -20.67
N ARG A 8 24.63 28.51 -19.57
CA ARG A 8 23.25 29.01 -19.56
C ARG A 8 23.28 30.53 -19.73
N ASP A 9 22.43 31.05 -20.61
CA ASP A 9 22.20 32.47 -20.74
C ASP A 9 21.35 32.97 -19.56
N TYR A 10 21.84 34.00 -18.87
CA TYR A 10 21.23 34.62 -17.70
C TYR A 10 20.82 36.08 -17.96
N THR A 11 20.77 36.50 -19.23
CA THR A 11 20.18 37.80 -19.57
C THR A 11 18.70 37.83 -19.15
N ILE A 12 18.24 38.99 -18.67
CA ILE A 12 16.85 39.22 -18.23
C ILE A 12 15.83 38.71 -19.27
N PRO A 13 15.94 39.02 -20.59
CA PRO A 13 15.01 38.49 -21.59
C PRO A 13 15.02 36.97 -21.71
N ALA A 14 16.19 36.32 -21.66
CA ALA A 14 16.29 34.86 -21.72
C ALA A 14 15.67 34.18 -20.49
N ILE A 15 15.79 34.82 -19.32
CA ILE A 15 15.13 34.36 -18.09
C ILE A 15 13.60 34.48 -18.22
N GLU A 16 13.09 35.59 -18.75
CA GLU A 16 11.64 35.79 -18.95
C GLU A 16 11.04 34.81 -19.94
N GLU A 17 11.71 34.53 -21.05
CA GLU A 17 11.27 33.52 -22.01
C GLU A 17 11.23 32.12 -21.38
N ARG A 18 12.25 31.79 -20.59
CA ARG A 18 12.30 30.53 -19.86
C ARG A 18 11.20 30.42 -18.80
N ILE A 19 10.91 31.50 -18.09
CA ILE A 19 9.78 31.55 -17.15
C ILE A 19 8.47 31.34 -17.90
N LYS A 20 8.25 32.01 -19.04
CA LYS A 20 7.07 31.81 -19.89
C LYS A 20 6.95 30.37 -20.38
N GLU A 21 8.06 29.75 -20.79
CA GLU A 21 8.09 28.36 -21.23
C GLU A 21 7.76 27.39 -20.08
N LEU A 22 8.32 27.62 -18.89
CA LEU A 22 8.02 26.82 -17.69
C LEU A 22 6.56 26.97 -17.26
N LEU A 23 6.00 28.17 -17.33
CA LEU A 23 4.59 28.43 -17.05
C LEU A 23 3.67 27.76 -18.09
N LYS A 24 4.02 27.81 -19.38
CA LYS A 24 3.28 27.11 -20.45
C LYS A 24 3.32 25.60 -20.25
N ARG A 25 4.46 25.02 -19.85
CA ARG A 25 4.58 23.60 -19.48
C ARG A 25 3.77 23.24 -18.23
N ARG A 26 3.63 24.16 -17.27
CA ARG A 26 2.83 23.97 -16.05
C ARG A 26 1.33 23.99 -16.38
N VAL A 27 0.86 24.93 -17.21
CA VAL A 27 -0.53 25.02 -17.66
C VAL A 27 -0.93 23.81 -18.53
N ASN A 28 0.00 23.30 -19.34
CA ASN A 28 -0.24 22.07 -20.13
C ASN A 28 -0.12 20.78 -19.29
N ARG A 29 0.31 20.85 -18.02
CA ARG A 29 0.30 19.71 -17.07
C ARG A 29 -0.91 19.72 -16.14
N THR A 30 -1.73 20.78 -16.17
CA THR A 30 -2.97 20.89 -15.39
C THR A 30 -4.17 20.19 -16.06
N ASP A 31 -3.94 19.27 -16.99
CA ASP A 31 -4.94 18.27 -17.38
C ASP A 31 -5.00 17.16 -16.32
N GLY A 32 -5.66 17.46 -15.20
CA GLY A 32 -6.54 16.58 -14.40
C GLY A 32 -6.23 15.09 -14.15
N ILE A 33 -5.03 14.54 -14.36
CA ILE A 33 -4.82 13.08 -14.26
C ILE A 33 -3.52 12.75 -13.51
N PRO A 34 -3.51 12.97 -12.18
CA PRO A 34 -3.02 11.91 -11.30
C PRO A 34 -3.93 11.64 -10.08
N VAL A 35 -4.78 12.60 -9.69
CA VAL A 35 -5.57 12.50 -8.45
C VAL A 35 -6.78 11.59 -8.64
N GLU A 36 -7.48 11.68 -9.77
CA GLU A 36 -8.62 10.80 -10.06
C GLU A 36 -8.20 9.36 -10.23
N ARG A 37 -7.10 9.10 -10.97
CA ARG A 37 -6.51 7.75 -11.07
C ARG A 37 -6.00 7.21 -9.74
N ALA A 38 -5.44 8.06 -8.87
CA ALA A 38 -5.02 7.65 -7.53
C ALA A 38 -6.23 7.32 -6.64
N LYS A 39 -7.30 8.14 -6.71
CA LYS A 39 -8.58 7.88 -6.01
C LYS A 39 -9.23 6.59 -6.51
N GLU A 40 -9.22 6.34 -7.81
CA GLU A 40 -9.78 5.11 -8.40
C GLU A 40 -8.98 3.87 -7.97
N LYS A 41 -7.64 3.95 -8.00
CA LYS A 41 -6.79 2.88 -7.44
C LYS A 41 -7.06 2.64 -5.97
N LEU A 42 -7.16 3.71 -5.17
CA LEU A 42 -7.48 3.61 -3.75
C LEU A 42 -8.87 2.99 -3.51
N ALA A 43 -9.87 3.35 -4.32
CA ALA A 43 -11.20 2.76 -4.26
C ALA A 43 -11.15 1.25 -4.54
N LYS A 44 -10.43 0.84 -5.59
CA LYS A 44 -10.22 -0.59 -5.91
C LYS A 44 -9.54 -1.33 -4.76
N TYR A 45 -8.49 -0.77 -4.16
CA TYR A 45 -7.84 -1.39 -3.00
C TYR A 45 -8.76 -1.52 -1.79
N LYS A 46 -9.67 -0.57 -1.56
CA LYS A 46 -10.70 -0.66 -0.51
C LYS A 46 -11.73 -1.75 -0.81
N GLU A 47 -12.16 -1.87 -2.07
CA GLU A 47 -13.08 -2.92 -2.52
C GLU A 47 -12.46 -4.30 -2.32
N TYR A 48 -11.22 -4.52 -2.79
CA TYR A 48 -10.51 -5.79 -2.57
C TYR A 48 -10.35 -6.13 -1.09
N ARG A 49 -10.05 -5.14 -0.24
CA ARG A 49 -9.97 -5.36 1.22
C ARG A 49 -11.32 -5.78 1.80
N LYS A 50 -12.42 -5.19 1.31
CA LYS A 50 -13.77 -5.53 1.76
C LYS A 50 -14.18 -6.93 1.31
N GLU A 51 -13.91 -7.30 0.05
CA GLU A 51 -14.16 -8.65 -0.47
C GLU A 51 -13.42 -9.72 0.35
N ARG A 52 -12.14 -9.45 0.66
CA ARG A 52 -11.32 -10.27 1.55
C ARG A 52 -11.91 -10.39 2.94
N GLN A 53 -12.39 -9.30 3.53
CA GLN A 53 -13.06 -9.31 4.83
C GLN A 53 -14.37 -10.11 4.78
N ASP A 54 -15.16 -9.96 3.72
CA ASP A 54 -16.43 -10.69 3.53
C ASP A 54 -16.21 -12.20 3.33
N SER A 55 -15.02 -12.60 2.83
CA SER A 55 -14.63 -14.02 2.71
C SER A 55 -14.34 -14.70 4.05
N LEU A 56 -14.10 -13.93 5.12
CA LEU A 56 -13.85 -14.46 6.46
C LEU A 56 -15.17 -14.90 7.10
N GLY A 57 -15.54 -16.15 6.86
CA GLY A 57 -16.66 -16.79 7.54
C GLY A 57 -16.43 -17.09 9.03
N THR A 58 -17.47 -17.59 9.70
CA THR A 58 -17.48 -17.86 11.16
C THR A 58 -16.33 -18.78 11.61
N VAL A 59 -15.97 -19.78 10.82
CA VAL A 59 -14.91 -20.75 11.16
C VAL A 59 -13.54 -20.08 11.21
N HIS A 60 -13.26 -19.18 10.26
CA HIS A 60 -12.04 -18.38 10.22
C HIS A 60 -11.90 -17.54 11.48
N ARG A 61 -12.98 -16.83 11.86
CA ARG A 61 -13.00 -16.01 13.07
C ARG A 61 -12.79 -16.84 14.33
N HIS A 62 -13.39 -18.03 14.42
CA HIS A 62 -13.19 -18.90 15.58
C HIS A 62 -11.72 -19.32 15.76
N VAL A 63 -11.03 -19.66 14.67
CA VAL A 63 -9.59 -19.98 14.75
C VAL A 63 -8.78 -18.75 15.18
N LEU A 64 -9.12 -17.56 14.67
CA LEU A 64 -8.48 -16.32 15.09
C LEU A 64 -8.76 -15.96 16.55
N GLU A 65 -9.95 -16.24 17.08
CA GLU A 65 -10.27 -16.09 18.51
C GLU A 65 -9.39 -16.96 19.40
N VAL A 66 -9.21 -18.22 19.02
CA VAL A 66 -8.32 -19.14 19.76
C VAL A 66 -6.88 -18.66 19.71
N VAL A 67 -6.41 -18.21 18.54
CA VAL A 67 -5.05 -17.67 18.40
C VAL A 67 -4.88 -16.38 19.20
N ALA A 68 -5.86 -15.48 19.16
CA ALA A 68 -5.87 -14.23 19.93
C ALA A 68 -5.78 -14.50 21.42
N PHE A 69 -6.54 -15.49 21.91
CA PHE A 69 -6.48 -15.95 23.29
C PHE A 69 -5.09 -16.49 23.67
N ILE A 70 -4.45 -17.28 22.79
CA ILE A 70 -3.11 -17.85 23.05
C ILE A 70 -2.03 -16.76 23.06
N LEU A 71 -2.14 -15.77 22.17
CA LEU A 71 -1.16 -14.70 22.00
C LEU A 71 -1.40 -13.49 22.91
N ASP A 72 -2.45 -13.53 23.74
CA ASP A 72 -2.91 -12.42 24.59
C ASP A 72 -3.06 -11.11 23.80
N THR A 73 -3.75 -11.20 22.66
CA THR A 73 -3.98 -10.08 21.75
C THR A 73 -5.45 -10.01 21.33
N ASP A 74 -5.82 -8.99 20.57
CA ASP A 74 -7.17 -8.84 20.06
C ASP A 74 -7.34 -9.47 18.67
N VAL A 75 -8.55 -9.98 18.43
CA VAL A 75 -8.90 -10.64 17.16
C VAL A 75 -8.82 -9.66 15.98
N ALA A 76 -9.13 -8.38 16.21
CA ALA A 76 -9.10 -7.39 15.14
C ALA A 76 -7.69 -7.15 14.61
N SER A 77 -6.67 -7.11 15.48
CA SER A 77 -5.26 -7.03 15.10
C SER A 77 -4.81 -8.23 14.25
N LEU A 78 -5.29 -9.43 14.57
CA LEU A 78 -5.00 -10.62 13.76
C LEU A 78 -5.74 -10.61 12.43
N GLU A 79 -7.02 -10.20 12.41
CA GLU A 79 -7.78 -10.01 11.17
C GLU A 79 -7.09 -8.96 10.28
N GLU A 80 -6.60 -7.84 10.84
CA GLU A 80 -5.89 -6.81 10.09
C GLU A 80 -4.60 -7.34 9.45
N GLY A 81 -3.82 -8.13 10.20
CA GLY A 81 -2.61 -8.77 9.69
C GLY A 81 -2.89 -9.80 8.60
N LEU A 82 -3.98 -10.56 8.72
CA LEU A 82 -4.42 -11.53 7.72
C LEU A 82 -4.87 -10.84 6.42
N LEU A 83 -5.55 -9.69 6.53
CA LEU A 83 -6.05 -8.91 5.40
C LEU A 83 -4.98 -8.07 4.69
N ASP A 84 -3.77 -7.99 5.24
CA ASP A 84 -2.67 -7.19 4.68
C ASP A 84 -2.28 -7.65 3.27
N LYS A 85 -2.26 -8.96 3.03
CA LYS A 85 -1.97 -9.56 1.72
C LYS A 85 -2.94 -10.67 1.38
N GLU A 86 -3.26 -10.77 0.09
CA GLU A 86 -4.10 -11.85 -0.46
C GLU A 86 -3.51 -13.23 -0.17
N GLU A 87 -2.18 -13.35 -0.34
CA GLU A 87 -1.43 -14.57 -0.09
C GLU A 87 -1.65 -15.13 1.32
N TYR A 88 -1.82 -14.27 2.33
CA TYR A 88 -2.06 -14.70 3.71
C TYR A 88 -3.46 -15.28 3.88
N LEU A 89 -4.45 -14.65 3.25
CA LEU A 89 -5.81 -15.17 3.19
C LEU A 89 -5.90 -16.49 2.45
N ASP A 90 -5.24 -16.61 1.30
CA ASP A 90 -5.24 -17.85 0.51
C ASP A 90 -4.64 -19.01 1.30
N VAL A 91 -3.49 -18.78 1.94
CA VAL A 91 -2.83 -19.76 2.82
C VAL A 91 -3.74 -20.16 3.99
N PHE A 92 -4.47 -19.20 4.55
CA PHE A 92 -5.38 -19.45 5.65
C PHE A 92 -6.65 -20.19 5.20
N GLN A 93 -7.19 -19.89 4.03
CA GLN A 93 -8.33 -20.62 3.46
C GLN A 93 -7.95 -22.05 3.06
N GLU A 94 -6.76 -22.24 2.50
CA GLU A 94 -6.21 -23.57 2.17
C GLU A 94 -6.11 -24.48 3.40
N PHE A 95 -6.03 -23.94 4.61
CA PHE A 95 -6.04 -24.75 5.83
C PHE A 95 -7.38 -25.46 6.07
N PHE A 96 -8.49 -24.87 5.59
CA PHE A 96 -9.83 -25.41 5.77
C PHE A 96 -10.29 -26.26 4.58
N THR A 97 -9.54 -26.29 3.48
CA THR A 97 -9.90 -27.07 2.29
C THR A 97 -9.42 -28.51 2.38
N GLN A 98 -10.20 -29.43 1.82
CA GLN A 98 -9.84 -30.84 1.80
C GLN A 98 -8.56 -31.07 0.97
N GLY A 99 -7.53 -31.66 1.60
CA GLY A 99 -6.23 -31.87 0.96
C GLY A 99 -5.34 -30.63 0.91
N GLY A 100 -5.78 -29.52 1.51
CA GLY A 100 -4.99 -28.31 1.64
C GLY A 100 -3.95 -28.37 2.77
N ARG A 101 -3.58 -27.21 3.30
CA ARG A 101 -2.50 -27.09 4.29
C ARG A 101 -2.93 -27.71 5.62
N ARG A 102 -2.01 -28.44 6.25
CA ARG A 102 -2.28 -29.11 7.53
C ARG A 102 -1.90 -28.28 8.75
N ALA A 103 -1.17 -27.18 8.56
CA ALA A 103 -0.73 -26.30 9.61
C ALA A 103 -0.59 -24.88 9.08
N VAL A 104 -0.88 -23.91 9.95
CA VAL A 104 -0.66 -22.48 9.72
C VAL A 104 0.23 -21.97 10.83
N ILE A 105 1.26 -21.20 10.47
CA ILE A 105 2.17 -20.56 11.43
C ILE A 105 1.87 -19.07 11.43
N ILE A 106 1.45 -18.56 12.58
CA ILE A 106 1.15 -17.15 12.79
C ILE A 106 2.32 -16.51 13.50
N HIS A 107 2.93 -15.51 12.86
CA HIS A 107 4.03 -14.76 13.41
C HIS A 107 3.47 -13.45 13.97
N TYR A 108 3.45 -13.33 15.30
CA TYR A 108 3.02 -12.11 15.99
C TYR A 108 4.22 -11.44 16.64
N GLN A 109 4.51 -10.21 16.21
CA GLN A 109 5.63 -9.41 16.72
C GLN A 109 5.10 -8.05 17.19
N PRO A 110 4.71 -7.92 18.47
CA PRO A 110 4.33 -6.65 19.06
C PRO A 110 5.61 -5.83 19.32
N MET A 111 6.14 -5.20 18.28
CA MET A 111 7.25 -4.26 18.43
C MET A 111 6.72 -2.82 18.38
N SER A 112 7.16 -2.01 19.35
CA SER A 112 7.04 -0.56 19.21
C SER A 112 7.86 -0.11 18.01
N PRO A 113 7.35 0.81 17.17
CA PRO A 113 8.14 1.35 16.07
C PRO A 113 9.47 1.87 16.61
N PRO A 114 10.58 1.67 15.87
CA PRO A 114 11.88 2.15 16.31
C PRO A 114 11.79 3.66 16.55
N PRO A 115 12.45 4.19 17.60
CA PRO A 115 12.44 5.62 17.85
C PRO A 115 12.96 6.34 16.61
N VAL A 116 12.20 7.31 16.12
CA VAL A 116 12.66 8.21 15.07
C VAL A 116 13.85 8.96 15.67
N GLY A 117 15.03 8.75 15.10
CA GLY A 117 16.32 9.08 15.71
C GLY A 117 16.37 10.47 16.37
N ILE A 118 16.90 10.49 17.59
CA ILE A 118 17.53 11.68 18.19
C ILE A 118 18.96 11.76 17.64
#